data_AF-A0A822H6S7-F1
#
_entry.id   AF-A0A822H6S7-F1
#
_cell.length_a   1.000
_cell.length_b   1.000
_cell.length_c   1.000
_cell.angle_alpha   90.00
_cell.angle_beta   90.00
_cell.angle_gamma   90.00
#
_symmetry.space_group_name_H-M   'P 1'
#
loop_
_entity.id
_entity.type
_entity.pdbx_description
1 polymer ?
#
loop_
_entity_poly.entity_id
_entity_poly.type
_entity_poly.pdbx_seq_one_letter_code
_entity_poly.pdbx_strand_id
1 'polypeptide(L)'
;MTLTIQNTIDAKENRDKDLDIAQRERDQTADLAEEERQDNRLTEYLNDISTLMFSTQPLDPLLRAKTMSVLRQLDVKRKREVILFLYEAKLIQSDMNSGNPIISLQEVNLDNVDFSDLRPPYTQVIPNFYYETRIALRGVSLRNTSFQRRNLYRSDLAQTDCTHSNFSSVDLLEVDFSYA
;
A
#
# COMPACT_ATOMS: atom_id res chain seq x y z
N MET A 1 60.86 -17.84 8.44
CA MET A 1 59.77 -18.47 7.64
C MET A 1 58.40 -18.20 8.26
N THR A 2 58.26 -18.21 9.60
CA THR A 2 57.00 -17.95 10.33
C THR A 2 56.43 -16.54 10.18
N LEU A 3 57.29 -15.51 10.15
CA LEU A 3 56.90 -14.10 10.00
C LEU A 3 56.22 -13.78 8.66
N THR A 4 56.66 -14.42 7.58
CA THR A 4 56.09 -14.23 6.24
C THR A 4 54.70 -14.84 6.13
N ILE A 5 54.45 -15.97 6.79
CA ILE A 5 53.16 -16.66 6.80
C ILE A 5 52.12 -15.86 7.59
N GLN A 6 52.49 -15.32 8.76
CA GLN A 6 51.59 -14.51 9.56
C GLN A 6 51.15 -13.23 8.81
N ASN A 7 52.10 -12.52 8.20
CA ASN A 7 51.79 -11.33 7.40
C ASN A 7 50.84 -11.62 6.23
N THR A 8 50.96 -12.78 5.59
CA THR A 8 50.04 -13.16 4.49
C THR A 8 48.63 -13.52 4.98
N ILE A 9 48.50 -14.06 6.19
CA ILE A 9 47.20 -14.37 6.80
C ILE A 9 46.50 -13.06 7.18
N ASP A 10 47.20 -12.16 7.85
CA ASP A 10 46.66 -10.87 8.27
C ASP A 10 46.23 -10.00 7.06
N ALA A 11 47.02 -10.03 5.98
CA ALA A 11 46.68 -9.33 4.73
C ALA A 11 45.43 -9.91 4.05
N LYS A 12 45.23 -11.22 4.10
CA LYS A 12 44.04 -11.87 3.55
C LYS A 12 42.80 -11.53 4.38
N GLU A 13 42.91 -11.59 5.71
CA GLU A 13 41.80 -11.27 6.62
C GLU A 13 41.35 -9.81 6.46
N ASN A 14 42.30 -8.87 6.33
CA ASN A 14 41.96 -7.47 6.09
C ASN A 14 41.26 -7.27 4.73
N ARG A 15 41.74 -7.94 3.67
CA ARG A 15 41.10 -7.89 2.35
C ARG A 15 39.67 -8.44 2.39
N ASP A 16 39.45 -9.55 3.10
CA ASP A 16 38.12 -10.15 3.22
C ASP A 16 37.15 -9.22 3.98
N LYS A 17 37.63 -8.54 5.03
CA LYS A 17 36.87 -7.49 5.73
C LYS A 17 36.55 -6.29 4.84
N ASP A 18 37.52 -5.82 4.05
CA ASP A 18 37.31 -4.69 3.13
C ASP A 18 36.27 -5.02 2.05
N LEU A 19 36.30 -6.25 1.53
CA LEU A 19 35.31 -6.73 0.55
C LEU A 19 33.91 -6.81 1.15
N ASP A 20 33.80 -7.30 2.39
CA ASP A 20 32.54 -7.38 3.13
C ASP A 20 31.96 -5.99 3.45
N ILE A 21 32.79 -5.03 3.88
CA ILE A 21 32.38 -3.64 4.09
C ILE A 21 31.90 -3.02 2.78
N ALA A 22 32.69 -3.12 1.70
CA ALA A 22 32.32 -2.58 0.40
C ALA A 22 31.04 -3.21 -0.17
N GLN A 23 30.78 -4.49 0.12
CA GLN A 23 29.54 -5.15 -0.28
C GLN A 23 28.34 -4.59 0.51
N ARG A 24 28.45 -4.47 1.84
CA ARG A 24 27.38 -3.90 2.65
C ARG A 24 27.04 -2.46 2.25
N GLU A 25 28.05 -1.64 1.96
CA GLU A 25 27.84 -0.26 1.51
C GLU A 25 27.11 -0.22 0.15
N ARG A 26 27.47 -1.11 -0.78
CA ARG A 26 26.77 -1.22 -2.07
C ARG A 26 25.32 -1.64 -1.89
N ASP A 27 25.07 -2.64 -1.06
CA ASP A 27 23.72 -3.14 -0.80
C ASP A 27 22.86 -2.05 -0.14
N GLN A 28 23.38 -1.37 0.88
CA GLN A 28 22.71 -0.22 1.51
C GLN A 28 22.43 0.91 0.53
N THR A 29 23.39 1.23 -0.35
CA THR A 29 23.20 2.27 -1.36
C THR A 29 22.13 1.88 -2.38
N ALA A 30 22.10 0.61 -2.79
CA ALA A 30 21.09 0.09 -3.71
C ALA A 30 19.68 0.10 -3.07
N ASP A 31 19.58 -0.28 -1.80
CA ASP A 31 18.33 -0.26 -1.03
C ASP A 31 17.79 1.17 -0.90
N LEU A 32 18.63 2.12 -0.48
CA LEU A 32 18.26 3.54 -0.41
C LEU A 32 17.81 4.10 -1.76
N ALA A 33 18.50 3.73 -2.85
CA ALA A 33 18.13 4.17 -4.19
C ALA A 33 16.83 3.54 -4.70
N GLU A 34 16.45 2.33 -4.26
CA GLU A 34 15.12 1.77 -4.53
C GLU A 34 14.05 2.47 -3.70
N GLU A 35 14.28 2.73 -2.42
CA GLU A 35 13.34 3.48 -1.58
C GLU A 35 13.05 4.86 -2.17
N GLU A 36 14.08 5.63 -2.54
CA GLU A 36 13.92 6.93 -3.17
C GLU A 36 13.15 6.84 -4.50
N ARG A 37 13.43 5.81 -5.32
CA ARG A 37 12.69 5.58 -6.57
C ARG A 37 11.21 5.31 -6.31
N GLN A 38 10.87 4.53 -5.29
CA GLN A 38 9.47 4.27 -4.98
C GLN A 38 8.77 5.48 -4.35
N ASP A 39 9.45 6.27 -3.52
CA ASP A 39 8.93 7.53 -2.98
C ASP A 39 8.66 8.56 -4.08
N ASN A 40 9.55 8.63 -5.08
CA ASN A 40 9.35 9.47 -6.25
C ASN A 40 8.15 9.01 -7.09
N ARG A 41 7.99 7.70 -7.34
CA ARG A 41 6.81 7.15 -8.04
C ARG A 41 5.51 7.43 -7.30
N LEU A 42 5.53 7.30 -5.98
CA LEU A 42 4.38 7.61 -5.13
C LEU A 42 4.02 9.10 -5.24
N THR A 43 5.01 9.98 -5.06
CA THR A 43 4.82 11.44 -5.11
C THR A 43 4.30 11.89 -6.47
N GLU A 44 4.89 11.39 -7.56
CA GLU A 44 4.45 11.67 -8.93
C GLU A 44 3.00 11.20 -9.14
N TYR A 45 2.67 10.01 -8.67
CA TYR A 45 1.30 9.51 -8.75
C TYR A 45 0.29 10.37 -7.98
N LEU A 46 0.60 10.77 -6.74
CA LEU A 46 -0.27 11.61 -5.93
C LEU A 46 -0.50 12.98 -6.59
N ASN A 47 0.54 13.58 -7.17
CA ASN A 47 0.45 14.84 -7.90
C ASN A 47 -0.43 14.72 -9.15
N ASP A 48 -0.24 13.64 -9.91
CA ASP A 48 -1.00 13.41 -11.14
C ASP A 48 -2.48 13.14 -10.86
N ILE A 49 -2.81 12.31 -9.87
CA ILE A 49 -4.20 12.06 -9.50
C ILE A 49 -4.85 13.33 -8.94
N SER A 50 -4.12 14.10 -8.12
CA SER A 50 -4.61 15.40 -7.64
C SER A 50 -4.92 16.35 -8.79
N THR A 51 -4.05 16.41 -9.80
CA THR A 51 -4.27 17.25 -11.00
C THR A 51 -5.46 16.75 -11.83
N LEU A 52 -5.54 15.44 -12.04
CA LEU A 52 -6.62 14.81 -12.79
C LEU A 52 -7.98 15.00 -12.10
N MET A 53 -8.05 15.01 -10.76
CA MET A 53 -9.29 15.28 -10.02
C MET A 53 -9.90 16.65 -10.32
N PHE A 54 -9.09 17.64 -10.74
CA PHE A 54 -9.57 18.97 -11.13
C PHE A 54 -9.80 19.11 -12.64
N SER A 55 -9.58 18.04 -13.42
CA SER A 55 -9.78 18.04 -14.87
C SER A 55 -11.28 17.95 -15.23
N THR A 56 -11.64 18.56 -16.35
CA THR A 56 -13.01 18.56 -16.89
C THR A 56 -13.27 17.43 -17.90
N GLN A 57 -12.28 16.58 -18.18
CA GLN A 57 -12.43 15.46 -19.12
C GLN A 57 -13.05 14.21 -18.44
N PRO A 58 -13.57 13.23 -19.21
CA PRO A 58 -13.97 11.94 -18.66
C PRO A 58 -12.74 11.15 -18.19
N LEU A 59 -12.66 10.86 -16.88
CA LEU A 59 -11.42 10.47 -16.21
C LEU A 59 -11.29 8.97 -15.88
N ASP A 60 -12.39 8.23 -15.84
CA ASP A 60 -12.44 6.97 -15.09
C ASP A 60 -11.47 5.88 -15.60
N PRO A 61 -11.33 5.59 -16.92
CA PRO A 61 -10.42 4.55 -17.38
C PRO A 61 -8.94 4.92 -17.20
N LEU A 62 -8.60 6.20 -17.37
CA LEU A 62 -7.22 6.69 -17.25
C LEU A 62 -6.77 6.69 -15.79
N LEU A 63 -7.62 7.19 -14.88
CA LEU A 63 -7.38 7.14 -13.44
C LEU A 63 -7.12 5.69 -13.01
N ARG A 64 -8.01 4.77 -13.37
CA ARG A 64 -7.85 3.35 -13.05
C ARG A 64 -6.55 2.77 -13.60
N ALA A 65 -6.25 2.98 -14.88
CA ALA A 65 -5.03 2.46 -15.50
C ALA A 65 -3.76 2.97 -14.78
N LYS A 66 -3.74 4.25 -14.42
CA LYS A 66 -2.63 4.88 -13.71
C LYS A 66 -2.47 4.33 -12.30
N THR A 67 -3.57 4.20 -11.57
CA THR A 67 -3.60 3.59 -10.22
C THR A 67 -3.09 2.14 -10.25
N MET A 68 -3.57 1.31 -11.18
CA MET A 68 -3.09 -0.07 -11.29
C MET A 68 -1.61 -0.14 -11.64
N SER A 69 -1.14 0.72 -12.55
CA SER A 69 0.25 0.77 -12.97
C SER A 69 1.19 1.14 -11.82
N VAL A 70 0.82 2.15 -11.01
CA VAL A 70 1.65 2.54 -9.87
C VAL A 70 1.63 1.46 -8.78
N LEU A 71 0.46 0.90 -8.45
CA LEU A 71 0.34 -0.09 -7.39
C LEU A 71 1.16 -1.35 -7.68
N ARG A 72 1.32 -1.75 -8.95
CA ARG A 72 2.18 -2.87 -9.34
C ARG A 72 3.67 -2.64 -9.09
N GLN A 73 4.10 -1.38 -9.00
CA GLN A 73 5.51 -0.97 -8.89
C GLN A 73 5.91 -0.54 -7.49
N LEU A 74 4.96 -0.43 -6.57
CA LEU A 74 5.17 0.01 -5.20
C LEU A 74 5.25 -1.18 -4.25
N ASP A 75 6.08 -1.05 -3.23
CA ASP A 75 6.08 -1.95 -2.08
C ASP A 75 4.79 -1.83 -1.24
N VAL A 76 4.66 -2.70 -0.25
CA VAL A 76 3.48 -2.78 0.60
C VAL A 76 3.24 -1.50 1.41
N LYS A 77 4.29 -0.79 1.82
CA LYS A 77 4.19 0.45 2.59
C LYS A 77 3.59 1.56 1.73
N ARG A 78 4.07 1.72 0.51
CA ARG A 78 3.62 2.79 -0.40
C ARG A 78 2.29 2.47 -1.07
N LYS A 79 2.00 1.18 -1.32
CA LYS A 79 0.63 0.73 -1.69
C LYS A 79 -0.39 1.17 -0.65
N ARG A 80 -0.08 1.00 0.64
CA ARG A 80 -0.94 1.46 1.74
C ARG A 80 -1.23 2.95 1.63
N GLU A 81 -0.21 3.77 1.39
CA GLU A 81 -0.36 5.23 1.26
C GLU A 81 -1.24 5.61 0.08
N VAL A 82 -1.09 4.96 -1.08
CA VAL A 82 -1.99 5.14 -2.23
C VAL A 82 -3.44 4.82 -1.86
N ILE A 83 -3.69 3.67 -1.24
CA ILE A 83 -5.05 3.24 -0.90
C ILE A 83 -5.70 4.19 0.13
N LEU A 84 -4.95 4.66 1.11
CA LEU A 84 -5.43 5.63 2.09
C LEU A 84 -5.77 6.98 1.43
N PHE A 85 -4.91 7.48 0.55
CA PHE A 85 -5.17 8.70 -0.20
C PHE A 85 -6.44 8.57 -1.06
N LEU A 86 -6.57 7.46 -1.80
CA LEU A 86 -7.75 7.21 -2.63
C LEU A 86 -9.04 7.09 -1.79
N TYR A 87 -8.94 6.50 -0.59
CA TYR A 87 -10.04 6.42 0.36
C TYR A 87 -10.44 7.82 0.87
N GLU A 88 -9.47 8.65 1.29
CA GLU A 88 -9.71 10.00 1.79
C GLU A 88 -10.28 10.92 0.71
N ALA A 89 -9.83 10.77 -0.53
CA ALA A 89 -10.36 11.46 -1.70
C ALA A 89 -11.70 10.90 -2.20
N LYS A 90 -12.25 9.88 -1.53
CA LYS A 90 -13.50 9.18 -1.89
C LYS A 90 -13.51 8.57 -3.29
N LEU A 91 -12.33 8.28 -3.85
CA LEU A 91 -12.20 7.75 -5.21
C LEU A 91 -12.48 6.24 -5.30
N ILE A 92 -12.33 5.53 -4.19
CA ILE A 92 -12.58 4.08 -4.06
C ILE A 92 -13.78 3.78 -3.16
N GLN A 93 -14.62 4.79 -2.90
CA GLN A 93 -15.86 4.63 -2.14
C GLN A 93 -17.03 4.43 -3.11
N SER A 94 -17.94 3.52 -2.79
CA SER A 94 -19.16 3.32 -3.56
C SER A 94 -20.15 4.46 -3.27
N ASP A 95 -20.61 5.17 -4.29
CA ASP A 95 -21.78 6.06 -4.15
C ASP A 95 -23.03 5.23 -3.80
N MET A 96 -23.91 5.81 -2.99
CA MET A 96 -25.19 5.23 -2.57
C MET A 96 -26.17 5.01 -3.72
N ASN A 97 -26.00 5.71 -4.84
CA ASN A 97 -26.91 5.59 -6.00
C ASN A 97 -26.33 4.72 -7.11
N SER A 98 -25.03 4.80 -7.39
CA SER A 98 -24.40 4.06 -8.50
C SER A 98 -23.87 2.68 -8.10
N GLY A 99 -23.51 2.49 -6.82
CA GLY A 99 -22.82 1.29 -6.34
C GLY A 99 -21.38 1.13 -6.83
N ASN A 100 -20.89 2.02 -7.72
CA ASN A 100 -19.57 1.92 -8.34
C ASN A 100 -18.62 3.01 -7.84
N PRO A 101 -17.37 2.67 -7.50
CA PRO A 101 -16.35 3.66 -7.20
C PRO A 101 -15.89 4.39 -8.49
N ILE A 102 -15.34 5.60 -8.34
CA ILE A 102 -14.69 6.32 -9.43
C ILE A 102 -13.48 5.52 -9.96
N ILE A 103 -12.72 4.93 -9.05
CA ILE A 103 -11.60 4.05 -9.35
C ILE A 103 -11.92 2.64 -8.83
N SER A 104 -12.23 1.73 -9.75
CA SER A 104 -12.36 0.31 -9.40
C SER A 104 -11.00 -0.32 -9.15
N LEU A 105 -10.83 -0.91 -7.96
CA LEU A 105 -9.65 -1.68 -7.57
C LEU A 105 -9.75 -3.17 -7.91
N GLN A 106 -10.77 -3.59 -8.66
CA GLN A 106 -10.91 -4.99 -9.04
C GLN A 106 -9.61 -5.52 -9.70
N GLU A 107 -9.18 -6.71 -9.27
CA GLU A 107 -7.94 -7.39 -9.68
C GLU A 107 -6.62 -6.75 -9.17
N VAL A 108 -6.69 -5.79 -8.26
CA VAL A 108 -5.48 -5.24 -7.60
C VAL A 108 -4.97 -6.23 -6.56
N ASN A 109 -3.63 -6.37 -6.47
CA ASN A 109 -2.97 -7.12 -5.41
C ASN A 109 -2.51 -6.16 -4.30
N LEU A 110 -3.14 -6.30 -3.12
CA LEU A 110 -2.79 -5.63 -1.88
C LEU A 110 -2.30 -6.63 -0.81
N ASP A 111 -1.76 -7.76 -1.22
CA ASP A 111 -1.29 -8.79 -0.30
C ASP A 111 -0.22 -8.22 0.65
N ASN A 112 -0.29 -8.64 1.92
CA ASN A 112 0.62 -8.25 3.00
C ASN A 112 0.58 -6.75 3.37
N VAL A 113 -0.40 -5.99 2.85
CA VAL A 113 -0.55 -4.59 3.25
C VAL A 113 -1.18 -4.50 4.64
N ASP A 114 -0.51 -3.79 5.53
CA ASP A 114 -1.00 -3.53 6.88
C ASP A 114 -1.83 -2.23 6.93
N PHE A 115 -3.16 -2.36 6.94
CA PHE A 115 -4.08 -1.26 7.16
C PHE A 115 -4.46 -1.09 8.64
N SER A 116 -3.77 -1.67 9.61
CA SER A 116 -4.10 -1.46 11.02
C SER A 116 -3.87 -0.01 11.48
N ASP A 117 -4.53 0.35 12.59
CA ASP A 117 -4.15 1.47 13.47
C ASP A 117 -3.82 2.82 12.79
N LEU A 118 -4.65 3.29 11.86
CA LEU A 118 -4.71 4.72 11.54
C LEU A 118 -6.07 5.25 11.98
N ARG A 119 -6.07 6.10 12.99
CA ARG A 119 -7.14 7.09 13.09
C ARG A 119 -7.04 7.94 11.83
N PRO A 120 -8.11 8.08 11.02
CA PRO A 120 -8.08 9.08 9.96
C PRO A 120 -7.67 10.41 10.60
N PRO A 121 -6.67 11.14 10.05
CA PRO A 121 -6.20 12.39 10.65
C PRO A 121 -7.27 13.49 10.75
N TYR A 122 -8.48 13.26 10.22
CA TYR A 122 -9.53 14.29 10.08
C TYR A 122 -10.91 13.96 10.65
N THR A 123 -11.12 12.86 11.39
CA THR A 123 -12.41 12.70 12.07
C THR A 123 -12.38 13.44 13.40
N GLN A 124 -12.72 14.74 13.39
CA GLN A 124 -13.33 15.37 14.56
C GLN A 124 -14.52 14.49 14.92
N VAL A 125 -14.39 13.65 15.95
CA VAL A 125 -15.45 12.75 16.43
C VAL A 125 -16.65 13.62 16.74
N ILE A 126 -17.62 13.68 15.83
CA ILE A 126 -18.95 14.18 16.14
C ILE A 126 -19.68 13.00 16.78
N PRO A 127 -19.99 13.07 18.08
CA PRO A 127 -20.80 12.03 18.71
C PRO A 127 -22.15 11.96 17.97
N ASN A 128 -22.57 10.76 17.59
CA ASN A 128 -23.81 10.44 16.85
C ASN A 128 -23.77 10.61 15.32
N PHE A 129 -22.62 10.87 14.70
CA PHE A 129 -22.48 10.71 13.24
C PHE A 129 -21.81 9.36 12.95
N TYR A 130 -22.57 8.40 12.45
CA TYR A 130 -21.99 7.18 11.89
C TYR A 130 -21.21 7.60 10.63
N TYR A 131 -19.87 7.62 10.70
CA TYR A 131 -19.07 7.76 9.49
C TYR A 131 -19.32 6.52 8.65
N GLU A 132 -20.07 6.66 7.58
CA GLU A 132 -20.30 5.56 6.66
C GLU A 132 -19.01 5.25 5.91
N THR A 133 -18.40 4.08 6.19
CA THR A 133 -17.18 3.63 5.53
C THR A 133 -17.51 2.62 4.44
N ARG A 134 -17.86 3.10 3.25
CA ARG A 134 -18.27 2.27 2.10
C ARG A 134 -17.12 2.04 1.12
N ILE A 135 -16.05 1.35 1.52
CA ILE A 135 -14.93 1.09 0.60
C ILE A 135 -15.30 -0.02 -0.41
N ALA A 136 -14.97 0.17 -1.68
CA ALA A 136 -15.20 -0.78 -2.76
C ALA A 136 -13.92 -1.59 -3.04
N LEU A 137 -13.82 -2.78 -2.45
CA LEU A 137 -12.68 -3.70 -2.57
C LEU A 137 -13.03 -4.97 -3.34
N ARG A 138 -14.16 -5.01 -4.06
CA ARG A 138 -14.59 -6.20 -4.81
C ARG A 138 -13.47 -6.77 -5.67
N GLY A 139 -13.22 -8.08 -5.55
CA GLY A 139 -12.24 -8.78 -6.37
C GLY A 139 -10.78 -8.39 -6.11
N VAL A 140 -10.47 -7.72 -5.01
CA VAL A 140 -9.10 -7.39 -4.59
C VAL A 140 -8.47 -8.60 -3.89
N SER A 141 -7.20 -8.88 -4.17
CA SER A 141 -6.42 -9.83 -3.36
C SER A 141 -5.94 -9.12 -2.10
N LEU A 142 -6.39 -9.62 -0.95
CA LEU A 142 -6.16 -9.07 0.38
C LEU A 142 -5.43 -10.10 1.26
N ARG A 143 -4.63 -11.01 0.69
CA ARG A 143 -4.00 -12.09 1.47
C ARG A 143 -3.04 -11.52 2.51
N ASN A 144 -3.05 -12.06 3.72
CA ASN A 144 -2.20 -11.62 4.83
C ASN A 144 -2.32 -10.11 5.15
N THR A 145 -3.43 -9.44 4.79
CA THR A 145 -3.63 -8.02 5.13
C THR A 145 -4.14 -7.86 6.55
N SER A 146 -3.87 -6.74 7.19
CA SER A 146 -4.49 -6.40 8.49
C SER A 146 -5.43 -5.21 8.34
N PHE A 147 -6.68 -5.37 8.76
CA PHE A 147 -7.64 -4.27 8.92
C PHE A 147 -7.89 -3.97 10.40
N GLN A 148 -7.06 -4.47 11.32
CA GLN A 148 -7.30 -4.39 12.76
C GLN A 148 -7.69 -2.96 13.21
N ARG A 149 -8.77 -2.87 14.00
CA ARG A 149 -9.34 -1.61 14.54
C ARG A 149 -9.84 -0.62 13.49
N ARG A 150 -10.22 -1.09 12.30
CA ARG A 150 -10.87 -0.26 11.27
C ARG A 150 -12.38 -0.32 11.32
N ASN A 151 -13.00 0.71 10.73
CA ASN A 151 -14.40 0.69 10.38
C ASN A 151 -14.50 0.29 8.90
N LEU A 152 -15.22 -0.78 8.59
CA LEU A 152 -15.57 -1.19 7.23
C LEU A 152 -17.09 -1.16 7.01
N TYR A 153 -17.86 -0.47 7.85
CA TYR A 153 -19.32 -0.42 7.81
C TYR A 153 -19.89 -0.19 6.40
N ARG A 154 -20.62 -1.17 5.86
CA ARG A 154 -21.17 -1.17 4.48
C ARG A 154 -20.15 -1.24 3.33
N SER A 155 -18.96 -1.76 3.58
CA SER A 155 -17.96 -1.97 2.53
C SER A 155 -18.30 -3.18 1.65
N ASP A 156 -17.86 -3.14 0.39
CA ASP A 156 -17.95 -4.26 -0.55
C ASP A 156 -16.62 -4.98 -0.62
N LEU A 157 -16.56 -6.17 -0.01
CA LEU A 157 -15.44 -7.11 -0.08
C LEU A 157 -15.84 -8.39 -0.85
N ALA A 158 -16.87 -8.33 -1.69
CA ALA A 158 -17.29 -9.47 -2.48
C ALA A 158 -16.15 -9.95 -3.40
N GLN A 159 -16.03 -11.26 -3.58
CA GLN A 159 -15.02 -11.88 -4.46
C GLN A 159 -13.56 -11.56 -4.08
N THR A 160 -13.31 -11.00 -2.89
CA THR A 160 -11.94 -10.79 -2.40
C THR A 160 -11.28 -12.12 -2.05
N ASP A 161 -9.95 -12.12 -1.99
CA ASP A 161 -9.23 -13.20 -1.30
C ASP A 161 -8.70 -12.66 0.03
N CYS A 162 -9.38 -12.98 1.12
CA CYS A 162 -9.03 -12.57 2.47
C CYS A 162 -8.24 -13.65 3.25
N THR A 163 -7.54 -14.56 2.56
CA THR A 163 -6.81 -15.64 3.22
C THR A 163 -5.75 -15.08 4.18
N HIS A 164 -5.81 -15.51 5.45
CA HIS A 164 -4.97 -15.05 6.57
C HIS A 164 -5.07 -13.55 6.91
N SER A 165 -6.12 -12.87 6.47
CA SER A 165 -6.33 -11.46 6.81
C SER A 165 -6.82 -11.29 8.25
N ASN A 166 -6.37 -10.22 8.91
CA ASN A 166 -6.73 -9.93 10.30
C ASN A 166 -7.84 -8.87 10.37
N PHE A 167 -9.04 -9.28 10.78
CA PHE A 167 -10.20 -8.42 11.04
C PHE A 167 -10.51 -8.22 12.53
N SER A 168 -9.52 -8.40 13.41
CA SER A 168 -9.72 -8.22 14.85
C SER A 168 -10.15 -6.79 15.19
N SER A 169 -11.21 -6.66 15.98
CA SER A 169 -11.78 -5.36 16.39
C SER A 169 -12.20 -4.46 15.22
N VAL A 170 -12.59 -5.04 14.08
CA VAL A 170 -13.12 -4.30 12.92
C VAL A 170 -14.64 -4.17 13.04
N ASP A 171 -15.19 -3.00 12.72
CA ASP A 171 -16.62 -2.87 12.48
C ASP A 171 -16.95 -3.43 11.10
N LEU A 172 -17.56 -4.61 11.09
CA LEU A 172 -17.96 -5.37 9.90
C LEU A 172 -19.47 -5.30 9.64
N LEU A 173 -20.19 -4.40 10.31
CA LEU A 173 -21.63 -4.29 10.14
C LEU A 173 -21.97 -3.96 8.69
N GLU A 174 -22.90 -4.73 8.10
CA GLU A 174 -23.34 -4.62 6.70
C GLU A 174 -22.22 -4.74 5.63
N VAL A 175 -21.07 -5.34 5.96
CA VAL A 175 -20.05 -5.65 4.95
C VAL A 175 -20.51 -6.79 4.05
N ASP A 176 -20.35 -6.62 2.73
CA ASP A 176 -20.58 -7.71 1.77
C ASP A 176 -19.31 -8.56 1.60
N PHE A 177 -19.38 -9.81 2.05
CA PHE A 177 -18.34 -10.83 1.88
C PHE A 177 -18.74 -11.92 0.88
N SER A 178 -19.72 -11.67 0.00
CA SER A 178 -20.19 -12.67 -0.95
C SER A 178 -19.05 -13.18 -1.81
N TYR A 179 -18.80 -14.49 -1.78
CA TYR A 179 -17.72 -15.16 -2.52
C TYR A 179 -16.29 -14.73 -2.12
N ALA A 180 -16.10 -14.20 -0.90
CA ALA A 180 -14.79 -13.92 -0.32
C ALA A 180 -14.08 -15.16 0.26
#